data_AF-M1WTQ9-F1
#
_entry.id   AF-M1WTQ9-F1
#
_cell.length_a   1.000
_cell.length_b   1.000
_cell.length_c   1.000
_cell.angle_alpha   90.00
_cell.angle_beta   90.00
_cell.angle_gamma   90.00
#
_symmetry.space_group_name_H-M   'P 1'
#
loop_
_entity.id
_entity.type
_entity.pdbx_description
1 polymer ?
#
loop_
_entity_poly.entity_id
_entity_poly.type
_entity_poly.pdbx_seq_one_letter_code
_entity_poly.pdbx_strand_id
1 'polypeptide(L)' 'MFIAGWLFISTGLAYDIFGTPRPDEYFTQIRQEIPIVSDRAESKQQVEQFIK' A
#
# COMPACT_ATOMS: atom_id res chain seq x y z
N MET A 1 -2.91 26.52 1.99
CA MET A 1 -2.15 25.33 1.53
C MET A 1 -1.75 24.41 2.68
N PHE A 2 -1.15 24.94 3.77
CA PHE A 2 -0.60 24.12 4.86
C PHE A 2 -1.60 23.17 5.55
N ILE A 3 -2.74 23.69 6.02
CA ILE A 3 -3.74 22.89 6.75
C ILE A 3 -4.31 21.76 5.88
N ALA A 4 -4.55 22.02 4.60
CA ALA A 4 -5.03 20.99 3.67
C ALA A 4 -4.01 19.86 3.51
N GLY A 5 -2.72 20.19 3.37
CA GLY A 5 -1.64 19.19 3.28
C GLY A 5 -1.47 18.39 4.57
N TRP A 6 -1.59 19.04 5.72
CA TRP A 6 -1.57 18.34 7.01
C TRP A 6 -2.74 17.35 7.12
N LEU A 7 -3.97 17.81 6.83
CA LEU A 7 -5.16 16.97 6.88
C LEU A 7 -5.07 15.79 5.92
N PHE A 8 -4.52 15.99 4.73
CA PHE A 8 -4.33 14.94 3.73
C PHE A 8 -3.50 13.76 4.24
N ILE A 9 -2.50 14.04 5.09
CA ILE A 9 -1.68 13.01 5.72
C ILE A 9 -2.38 12.48 6.98
N SER A 10 -2.90 13.36 7.84
CA SER A 10 -3.41 12.98 9.16
C SER A 10 -4.69 12.14 9.11
N THR A 11 -5.50 12.24 8.05
CA THR A 11 -6.68 11.40 7.86
C THR A 11 -6.35 10.01 7.30
N GLY A 12 -5.11 9.80 6.88
CA GLY A 12 -4.70 8.57 6.18
C GLY A 12 -5.04 8.56 4.68
N LEU A 13 -5.66 9.61 4.14
CA LEU A 13 -6.09 9.66 2.73
C LEU A 13 -4.93 9.48 1.73
N ALA A 14 -3.72 9.90 2.10
CA ALA A 14 -2.52 9.67 1.30
C ALA A 14 -2.25 8.17 1.06
N TYR A 15 -2.44 7.32 2.07
CA TYR A 15 -2.22 5.87 1.96
C TYR A 15 -3.25 5.25 1.01
N ASP A 16 -4.51 5.66 1.13
CA ASP A 16 -5.60 5.12 0.31
C ASP A 16 -5.49 5.54 -1.17
N ILE A 17 -5.07 6.77 -1.47
CA ILE A 17 -4.93 7.27 -2.85
C ILE A 17 -3.72 6.64 -3.56
N PHE A 18 -2.60 6.54 -2.85
CA PHE A 18 -1.34 6.11 -3.46
C PHE A 18 -1.02 4.64 -3.26
N GLY A 19 -1.82 3.91 -2.47
CA GLY A 19 -1.60 2.50 -2.17
C GLY A 19 -0.28 2.25 -1.42
N THR A 20 0.20 3.26 -0.68
CA THR A 20 1.40 3.08 0.17
C THR A 20 1.00 2.28 1.40
N PRO A 21 1.70 1.20 1.76
CA PRO A 21 1.41 0.43 2.98
C PRO A 21 1.61 1.29 4.22
N ARG A 22 0.74 1.14 5.22
CA ARG A 22 0.98 1.64 6.57
C ARG A 22 2.09 0.83 7.25
N PRO A 23 2.69 1.33 8.35
CA PRO A 23 3.77 0.63 9.03
C PRO A 23 3.47 -0.84 9.41
N ASP A 24 2.19 -1.16 9.64
CA ASP A 24 1.68 -2.48 10.01
C ASP A 24 1.20 -3.32 8.81
N GLU A 25 1.23 -2.81 7.57
CA GLU A 25 0.67 -3.46 6.39
C GLU A 25 1.73 -4.01 5.41
N TYR A 26 3.02 -3.87 5.71
CA TYR A 26 4.09 -4.39 4.84
C TYR A 26 4.11 -5.91 4.74
N PHE A 27 3.73 -6.59 5.82
CA PHE A 27 3.71 -8.05 5.92
C PHE A 27 2.42 -8.50 6.59
N THR A 28 1.87 -9.63 6.14
CA THR A 28 0.72 -10.24 6.81
C THR A 28 1.22 -11.16 7.92
N GLN A 29 0.32 -11.60 8.80
CA GLN A 29 0.68 -12.56 9.84
C GLN A 29 1.18 -13.89 9.27
N ILE A 30 0.78 -14.23 8.04
CA ILE A 30 1.10 -15.49 7.37
C ILE A 30 2.29 -15.33 6.41
N ARG A 31 2.41 -14.18 5.73
CA ARG A 31 3.47 -13.91 4.74
C ARG A 31 4.48 -12.92 5.31
N GLN A 32 5.67 -13.43 5.63
CA GLN A 32 6.85 -12.63 6.03
C GLN A 32 7.85 -12.41 4.88
N GLU A 33 7.48 -12.80 3.67
CA GLU A 33 8.28 -12.58 2.46
C GLU A 33 7.92 -11.25 1.79
N ILE A 34 8.90 -10.68 1.07
CA ILE A 34 8.73 -9.40 0.37
C ILE A 34 7.78 -9.59 -0.83
N PRO A 35 6.71 -8.78 -0.96
CA PRO A 35 5.76 -8.87 -2.06
C PRO A 35 6.34 -8.28 -3.36
N ILE A 36 7.27 -9.00 -4.00
CA ILE A 36 7.92 -8.58 -5.25
C ILE A 36 7.04 -8.97 -6.44
N VAL A 37 6.71 -8.01 -7.28
CA VAL A 37 6.04 -8.25 -8.56
C VAL A 37 7.01 -8.90 -9.54
N SER A 38 6.66 -10.07 -10.05
CA SER A 38 7.52 -10.87 -10.94
C SER A 38 6.99 -10.98 -12.37
N ASP A 39 5.68 -10.82 -12.57
CA ASP A 39 5.03 -10.89 -13.88
C ASP A 39 4.60 -9.50 -14.33
N ARG A 40 5.01 -9.11 -15.54
CA ARG A 40 4.62 -7.83 -16.14
C ARG A 40 3.14 -7.78 -16.51
N ALA A 41 2.63 -8.84 -17.16
CA ALA A 41 1.26 -8.90 -17.66
C ALA A 41 0.26 -9.02 -16.52
N GLU A 42 0.60 -9.78 -15.48
CA GLU A 42 -0.25 -10.01 -14.30
C GLU A 42 0.09 -9.10 -13.10
N SER A 43 0.99 -8.14 -13.28
CA SER A 43 1.51 -7.26 -12.21
C SER A 43 0.42 -6.68 -11.30
N LYS A 44 -0.65 -6.15 -11.89
CA LYS A 44 -1.77 -5.58 -11.12
C LYS A 44 -2.47 -6.63 -10.26
N GLN A 45 -2.73 -7.81 -10.82
CA GLN A 45 -3.37 -8.91 -10.11
C GLN A 45 -2.47 -9.44 -8.98
N GLN A 46 -1.15 -9.48 -9.19
CA GLN A 46 -0.19 -9.84 -8.13
C GLN A 46 -0.25 -8.85 -6.95
N VAL A 47 -0.27 -7.55 -7.24
CA VAL A 47 -0.42 -6.51 -6.19
C VAL A 47 -1.72 -6.70 -5.42
N GLU A 48 -2.85 -6.93 -6.11
CA GLU A 48 -4.15 -7.20 -5.46
C GLU A 48 -4.11 -8.46 -4.56
N GLN A 49 -3.37 -9.50 -4.96
CA GLN A 49 -3.17 -10.70 -4.14
C GLN A 49 -2.28 -10.45 -2.92
N PHE A 50 -1.31 -9.53 -3.01
CA PHE A 50 -0.43 -9.21 -1.88
C PHE A 50 -1.11 -8.39 -0.79
N ILE A 51 -2.10 -7.58 -1.16
CA ILE A 51 -2.88 -6.70 -0.26
C ILE A 51 -4.05 -7.45 0.38
N LYS A 52 -4.49 -8.56 -0.21
CA LYS A 52 -5.56 -9.43 0.32
C LYS A 52 -5.12 -10.21 1.55
#